data_AF-A0A382JWS8-F1
#
_entry.id   AF-A0A382JWS8-F1
#
_cell.length_a   1.000
_cell.length_b   1.000
_cell.length_c   1.000
_cell.angle_alpha   90.00
_cell.angle_beta   90.00
_cell.angle_gamma   90.00
#
_symmetry.space_group_name_H-M   'P 1'
#
loop_
_entity.id
_entity.type
_entity.pdbx_description
1 polymer ?
#
loop_
_entity_poly.entity_id
_entity_poly.type
_entity_poly.pdbx_seq_one_letter_code
_entity_poly.pdbx_strand_id
1 'polypeptide(L)' 'MAKVVFIGAGSFGFTRGLVRDLLTFDLLSDAEIALVDI' A
#
# COMPACT_ATOMS: atom_id res chain seq x y z
N MET A 1 -7.86 9.23 7.79
CA MET A 1 -7.71 9.02 6.34
C MET A 1 -6.35 9.46 5.83
N ALA A 2 -5.41 8.53 5.87
CA ALA A 2 -4.18 8.63 5.09
C ALA A 2 -4.41 8.08 3.67
N LYS A 3 -3.66 8.58 2.69
CA LYS A 3 -3.60 8.00 1.34
C LYS A 3 -2.17 7.60 1.04
N VAL A 4 -1.95 6.32 0.75
CA VAL A 4 -0.64 5.74 0.42
C VAL A 4 -0.63 5.37 -1.05
N VAL A 5 0.26 5.98 -1.82
CA VAL A 5 0.36 5.77 -3.27
C VAL A 5 1.64 5.02 -3.60
N PHE A 6 1.51 3.85 -4.21
CA PHE A 6 2.62 3.04 -4.72
C PHE A 6 2.78 3.29 -6.22
N ILE A 7 3.85 3.96 -6.63
CA ILE A 7 4.21 4.17 -8.04
C ILE A 7 5.20 3.07 -8.45
N GLY A 8 4.93 2.37 -9.55
CA GLY A 8 5.64 1.14 -9.93
C GLY A 8 5.13 -0.08 -9.15
N ALA A 9 3.82 -0.14 -8.92
CA ALA A 9 3.18 -1.17 -8.09
C ALA A 9 3.35 -2.60 -8.64
N GLY A 10 3.75 -2.76 -9.90
CA GLY A 10 4.06 -4.03 -10.58
C GLY A 10 5.26 -4.78 -10.00
N SER A 11 6.05 -4.16 -9.10
CA SER A 11 7.02 -4.87 -8.25
C SER A 11 6.30 -5.75 -7.21
N PHE A 12 5.75 -6.89 -7.67
CA PHE A 12 4.76 -7.68 -6.92
C PHE A 12 5.23 -8.11 -5.52
N GLY A 13 6.45 -8.64 -5.40
CA GLY A 13 6.99 -9.09 -4.11
C GLY A 13 7.14 -7.94 -3.11
N PHE A 14 7.63 -6.80 -3.58
CA PHE A 14 7.86 -5.61 -2.76
C PHE A 14 6.54 -4.94 -2.36
N THR A 15 5.70 -4.61 -3.34
CA THR A 15 4.41 -3.93 -3.11
C THR A 15 3.51 -4.76 -2.19
N ARG A 16 3.39 -6.07 -2.44
CA ARG A 16 2.61 -6.96 -1.57
C ARG A 16 3.15 -7.01 -0.15
N GLY A 17 4.48 -7.02 0.02
CA GLY A 17 5.11 -6.98 1.34
C GLY A 17 4.69 -5.74 2.11
N LEU A 18 4.87 -4.56 1.52
CA LEU A 18 4.52 -3.30 2.15
C LEU A 18 3.02 -3.15 2.43
N VAL A 19 2.15 -3.55 1.49
CA VAL A 19 0.70 -3.54 1.71
C VAL A 19 0.32 -4.42 2.90
N ARG A 20 0.92 -5.62 3.03
CA ARG A 20 0.65 -6.49 4.18
C ARG A 20 1.08 -5.86 5.49
N ASP A 21 2.23 -5.20 5.53
CA ASP A 21 2.72 -4.53 6.74
C ASP A 21 1.80 -3.38 7.13
N LEU A 22 1.36 -2.55 6.17
CA LEU A 22 0.42 -1.44 6.42
C LEU A 22 -0.89 -1.91 7.06
N LEU A 23 -1.40 -3.08 6.65
CA LEU A 23 -2.63 -3.68 7.21
C LEU A 23 -2.48 -4.18 8.66
N THR A 24 -1.28 -4.16 9.25
CA THR A 24 -1.05 -4.55 10.65
C THR A 24 -1.20 -3.41 11.65
N PHE A 25 -1.31 -2.15 11.18
CA PHE A 25 -1.40 -0.99 12.04
C PHE A 25 -2.85 -0.48 12.12
N ASP A 26 -3.47 -0.55 13.29
CA ASP A 26 -4.85 -0.07 13.51
C ASP A 26 -5.05 1.40 13.10
N LEU A 27 -4.02 2.23 13.28
CA LEU A 27 -4.02 3.64 12.87
C LEU A 27 -4.20 3.84 11.35
N LEU A 28 -3.89 2.82 10.54
CA LEU A 28 -3.98 2.83 9.09
C LEU A 28 -5.17 2.02 8.57
N SER A 29 -6.07 1.57 9.44
CA SER A 29 -7.26 0.78 9.07
C SER A 29 -8.19 1.50 8.09
N ASP A 30 -8.17 2.83 8.08
CA ASP A 30 -8.96 3.67 7.15
C ASP A 30 -8.13 4.24 5.98
N ALA A 31 -6.91 3.75 5.78
CA ALA A 31 -6.02 4.27 4.75
C ALA A 31 -6.46 3.81 3.34
N GLU A 32 -6.46 4.75 2.39
CA GLU A 32 -6.65 4.44 0.97
C GLU A 32 -5.30 4.01 0.36
N ILE A 33 -5.25 2.84 -0.25
CA ILE A 33 -4.07 2.33 -0.97
C ILE A 33 -4.31 2.48 -2.47
N ALA A 34 -3.50 3.31 -3.13
CA ALA A 34 -3.51 3.46 -4.58
C ALA A 34 -2.28 2.76 -5.19
N LEU A 35 -2.54 1.81 -6.09
CA LEU A 35 -1.51 1.08 -6.83
C LEU A 35 -1.45 1.64 -8.25
N VAL A 36 -0.29 2.20 -8.62
CA VAL A 36 -0.09 2.87 -9.91
C VAL A 36 1.08 2.20 -10.63
N ASP A 37 0.87 1.89 -11.90
CA ASP A 37 1.91 1.50 -12.85
C ASP A 37 1.63 2.15 -14.21
N ILE A 38 2.51 1.98 -15.19
CA ILE A 38 2.37 2.55 -16.55
C ILE A 38 1.18 1.99 -17.34
#